data_AF-A0A7C1ATP1-F1
#
_entry.id   AF-A0A7C1ATP1-F1
#
_cell.length_a   1.000
_cell.length_b   1.000
_cell.length_c   1.000
_cell.angle_alpha   90.00
_cell.angle_beta   90.00
_cell.angle_gamma   90.00
#
_symmetry.space_group_name_H-M   'P 1'
#
loop_
_entity.id
_entity.type
_entity.pdbx_description
1 polymer ?
#
loop_
_entity_poly.entity_id
_entity_poly.type
_entity_poly.pdbx_seq_one_letter_code
_entity_poly.pdbx_strand_id
1 'polypeptide(L)'
;MKFEIKKITAPEKIRGGPLYEGVQLSQFLSELIPVSEPPGECIHIIITDRLFATWNDDDRRYHARVSIYNFPSIISTAGIVEAPAKPREFYIKLRMGFNREGLKDEFSGRFIDYDDPRLTEVLKGYLLQAILFHLQGEPFCLDPNCRLYNAHFQEEVLRAQLHSPYEFCPRHREILHLLNSDISTPPPFLVS
;
A
#
# COMPACT_ATOMS: atom_id res chain seq x y z
N MET A 1 9.58 -22.48 2.26
CA MET A 1 9.22 -23.02 3.59
C MET A 1 10.17 -22.61 4.73
N LYS A 2 11.48 -22.92 4.69
CA LYS A 2 12.41 -22.58 5.79
C LYS A 2 12.46 -21.09 6.15
N PHE A 3 12.35 -20.19 5.16
CA PHE A 3 12.30 -18.74 5.39
C PHE A 3 11.04 -18.34 6.17
N GLU A 4 9.84 -18.72 5.69
CA GLU A 4 8.57 -18.39 6.35
C GLU A 4 8.50 -18.94 7.77
N ILE A 5 8.97 -20.16 8.01
CA ILE A 5 9.04 -20.71 9.38
C ILE A 5 9.88 -19.81 10.29
N LYS A 6 11.07 -19.40 9.84
CA LYS A 6 11.93 -18.50 10.63
C LYS A 6 11.31 -17.13 10.85
N LYS A 7 10.61 -16.59 9.84
CA LYS A 7 9.96 -15.28 9.93
C LYS A 7 8.80 -15.30 10.92
N ILE A 8 8.08 -16.42 11.00
CA ILE A 8 7.00 -16.61 11.98
C ILE A 8 7.57 -16.83 13.39
N THR A 9 8.67 -17.58 13.54
CA THR A 9 9.21 -17.95 14.87
C THR A 9 10.16 -16.92 15.46
N ALA A 10 10.72 -16.00 14.67
CA ALA A 10 11.61 -14.92 15.12
C ALA A 10 11.45 -13.66 14.24
N PRO A 11 10.26 -13.03 14.24
CA PRO A 11 9.93 -11.91 13.35
C PRO A 11 10.85 -10.70 13.52
N GLU A 12 11.35 -10.43 14.73
CA GLU A 12 12.22 -9.31 15.05
C GLU A 12 13.60 -9.38 14.37
N LYS A 13 14.00 -10.55 13.88
CA LYS A 13 15.32 -10.79 13.28
C LYS A 13 15.32 -10.71 11.76
N ILE A 14 14.15 -10.64 11.12
CA ILE A 14 14.02 -10.78 9.68
C ILE A 14 13.24 -9.59 9.12
N ARG A 15 13.97 -8.61 8.60
CA ARG A 15 13.42 -7.52 7.80
C ARG A 15 13.42 -7.89 6.32
N GLY A 16 12.36 -7.52 5.61
CA GLY A 16 12.18 -7.87 4.21
C GLY A 16 11.96 -9.37 3.98
N GLY A 17 12.45 -9.87 2.85
CA GLY A 17 12.29 -11.26 2.46
C GLY A 17 12.38 -11.47 0.96
N PRO A 18 12.08 -12.69 0.47
CA PRO A 18 11.94 -12.94 -0.95
C PRO A 18 10.77 -12.13 -1.51
N LEU A 19 10.86 -11.84 -2.81
CA LEU A 19 9.81 -11.19 -3.56
C LEU A 19 8.85 -12.27 -4.09
N TYR A 20 7.62 -12.29 -3.59
CA TYR A 20 6.58 -13.22 -4.02
C TYR A 20 5.94 -12.77 -5.33
N GLU A 21 5.50 -13.73 -6.15
CA GLU A 21 4.63 -13.43 -7.30
C GLU A 21 3.26 -13.02 -6.77
N GLY A 22 2.85 -11.80 -7.08
CA GLY A 22 1.74 -11.12 -6.43
C GLY A 22 0.37 -11.71 -6.76
N VAL A 23 0.17 -12.20 -7.99
CA VAL A 23 -1.10 -12.81 -8.41
C VAL A 23 -1.31 -14.14 -7.71
N GLN A 24 -0.28 -14.99 -7.67
CA GLN A 24 -0.30 -16.27 -6.96
C GLN A 24 -0.48 -16.08 -5.46
N LEU A 25 0.21 -15.09 -4.87
CA LEU A 25 0.02 -14.74 -3.46
C LEU A 25 -1.43 -14.31 -3.20
N SER A 26 -2.03 -13.52 -4.09
CA SER A 26 -3.41 -13.08 -3.96
C SER A 26 -4.41 -14.22 -4.01
N GLN A 27 -4.22 -15.17 -4.93
CA GLN A 27 -5.05 -16.36 -5.04
C GLN A 27 -4.96 -17.22 -3.77
N PHE A 28 -3.74 -17.52 -3.33
CA PHE A 28 -3.52 -18.30 -2.12
C PHE A 28 -4.19 -17.67 -0.89
N LEU A 29 -4.04 -16.35 -0.71
CA LEU A 29 -4.64 -15.66 0.42
C LEU A 29 -6.18 -15.60 0.35
N SER A 30 -6.76 -15.54 -0.85
CA SER A 30 -8.21 -15.56 -1.03
C SER A 30 -8.84 -16.88 -0.56
N GLU A 31 -8.13 -18.00 -0.69
CA GLU A 31 -8.59 -19.33 -0.25
C GLU A 31 -8.67 -19.44 1.29
N LEU A 32 -8.03 -18.54 2.02
CA LEU A 32 -8.04 -18.51 3.49
C LEU A 32 -9.23 -17.72 4.06
N ILE A 33 -9.99 -17.02 3.22
CA ILE A 33 -11.14 -16.22 3.66
C ILE A 33 -12.34 -17.15 3.89
N PRO A 34 -13.02 -17.07 5.06
CA PRO A 34 -14.16 -17.92 5.35
C PRO A 34 -15.29 -17.75 4.34
N VAL A 35 -15.84 -18.88 3.86
CA VAL A 35 -16.96 -18.94 2.90
C VAL A 35 -18.28 -18.41 3.50
N SER A 36 -18.34 -18.22 4.83
CA SER A 36 -19.55 -17.77 5.54
C SER A 36 -19.88 -16.30 5.37
N GLU A 37 -19.02 -15.50 4.72
CA GLU A 37 -19.26 -14.08 4.49
C GLU A 37 -19.92 -13.87 3.11
N PRO A 38 -21.11 -13.24 3.03
CA PRO A 38 -21.78 -13.03 1.75
C PRO A 38 -20.93 -12.13 0.82
N PRO A 39 -20.81 -12.48 -0.47
CA PRO A 39 -20.11 -11.64 -1.44
C PRO A 39 -20.68 -10.21 -1.45
N GLY A 40 -19.82 -9.21 -1.21
CA GLY A 40 -20.19 -7.79 -1.26
C GLY A 40 -20.72 -7.20 0.04
N GLU A 41 -20.87 -7.98 1.12
CA GLU A 41 -21.20 -7.44 2.45
C GLU A 41 -19.96 -6.99 3.23
N CYS A 42 -18.78 -7.49 2.86
CA CYS A 42 -17.52 -7.22 3.54
C CYS A 42 -16.41 -6.85 2.56
N ILE A 43 -15.55 -5.91 2.98
CA ILE A 43 -14.32 -5.55 2.27
C ILE A 43 -13.16 -6.26 2.93
N HIS A 44 -12.63 -7.30 2.30
CA HIS A 44 -11.45 -8.00 2.79
C HIS A 44 -10.17 -7.27 2.38
N ILE A 45 -9.43 -6.79 3.38
CA ILE A 45 -8.12 -6.18 3.19
C ILE A 45 -7.08 -6.91 4.04
N ILE A 46 -6.07 -7.47 3.37
CA ILE A 46 -5.01 -8.22 4.01
C ILE A 46 -3.79 -7.33 4.14
N ILE A 47 -3.34 -7.13 5.38
CA ILE A 47 -2.11 -6.39 5.69
C ILE A 47 -1.01 -7.41 5.95
N THR A 48 0.10 -7.27 5.26
CA THR A 48 1.23 -8.19 5.36
C THR A 48 2.56 -7.44 5.43
N ASP A 49 3.62 -8.13 5.83
CA ASP A 49 5.01 -7.66 5.77
C ASP A 49 5.83 -8.44 4.72
N ARG A 50 5.15 -9.21 3.86
CA ARG A 50 5.77 -9.94 2.73
C ARG A 50 5.92 -9.01 1.54
N LEU A 51 7.07 -9.04 0.89
CA LEU A 51 7.30 -8.31 -0.35
C LEU A 51 6.69 -9.09 -1.51
N PHE A 52 5.98 -8.42 -2.41
CA PHE A 52 5.49 -9.02 -3.64
C PHE A 52 5.70 -8.11 -4.83
N ALA A 53 5.71 -8.70 -6.01
CA ALA A 53 5.81 -8.01 -7.28
C ALA A 53 4.79 -8.57 -8.27
N THR A 54 4.41 -7.74 -9.23
CA THR A 54 3.63 -8.17 -10.38
C THR A 54 4.48 -8.02 -11.64
N TRP A 55 4.25 -8.89 -12.61
CA TRP A 55 4.78 -8.68 -13.95
C TRP A 55 4.14 -7.44 -14.58
N ASN A 56 4.93 -6.66 -15.32
CA ASN A 56 4.43 -5.58 -16.16
C ASN A 56 4.77 -5.90 -17.62
N ASP A 57 3.74 -5.98 -18.46
CA ASP A 57 3.90 -6.34 -19.87
C ASP A 57 4.53 -5.20 -20.70
N ASP A 58 4.34 -3.95 -20.28
CA ASP A 58 4.84 -2.78 -21.01
C ASP A 58 6.37 -2.72 -21.05
N ASP A 59 7.02 -2.99 -19.91
CA ASP A 59 8.48 -2.96 -19.78
C ASP A 59 9.11 -4.33 -19.49
N ARG A 60 8.29 -5.40 -19.59
CA ARG A 60 8.70 -6.82 -19.53
C ARG A 60 9.58 -7.16 -18.33
N ARG A 61 9.19 -6.70 -17.15
CA ARG A 61 9.88 -7.02 -15.90
C ARG A 61 8.94 -7.02 -14.71
N TYR A 62 9.40 -7.61 -13.62
CA TYR A 62 8.70 -7.55 -12.34
C TYR A 62 8.88 -6.19 -11.66
N HIS A 63 7.78 -5.65 -11.15
CA HIS A 63 7.76 -4.45 -10.33
C HIS A 63 7.32 -4.80 -8.93
N ALA A 64 8.14 -4.48 -7.93
CA ALA A 64 7.71 -4.53 -6.54
C ALA A 64 6.47 -3.64 -6.37
N ARG A 65 5.49 -4.11 -5.61
CA ARG A 65 4.24 -3.40 -5.35
C ARG A 65 4.07 -3.15 -3.87
N VAL A 66 3.46 -2.03 -3.54
CA VAL A 66 2.94 -1.78 -2.19
C VAL A 66 1.63 -2.54 -1.99
N SER A 67 0.77 -2.51 -2.99
CA SER A 67 -0.57 -3.05 -2.93
C SER A 67 -0.99 -3.75 -4.22
N ILE A 68 -1.90 -4.71 -4.09
CA ILE A 68 -2.70 -5.28 -5.17
C ILE A 68 -4.14 -5.07 -4.77
N TYR A 69 -4.88 -4.33 -5.60
CA TYR A 69 -6.30 -4.08 -5.38
C TYR A 69 -7.12 -5.13 -6.12
N ASN A 70 -7.64 -6.08 -5.36
CA ASN A 70 -8.46 -7.20 -5.81
C ASN A 70 -9.47 -7.54 -4.70
N PHE A 71 -10.13 -8.70 -4.79
CA PHE A 71 -11.06 -9.21 -3.79
C PHE A 71 -10.51 -10.54 -3.25
N PRO A 72 -9.64 -10.55 -2.22
CA PRO A 72 -9.28 -9.46 -1.31
C PRO A 72 -8.20 -8.51 -1.85
N SER A 73 -8.14 -7.30 -1.28
CA SER A 73 -7.02 -6.38 -1.50
C SER A 73 -5.87 -6.72 -0.56
N ILE A 74 -4.63 -6.59 -1.02
CA ILE A 74 -3.43 -6.93 -0.26
C ILE A 74 -2.51 -5.72 -0.20
N ILE A 75 -2.05 -5.38 0.99
CA ILE A 75 -1.16 -4.25 1.24
C ILE A 75 0.05 -4.73 2.04
N SER A 76 1.25 -4.46 1.52
CA SER A 76 2.51 -4.80 2.16
C SER A 76 3.13 -3.60 2.86
N THR A 77 3.28 -3.70 4.18
CA THR A 77 4.05 -2.76 5.00
C THR A 77 5.53 -2.73 4.60
N ALA A 78 6.13 -3.88 4.28
CA ALA A 78 7.47 -3.94 3.71
C ALA A 78 7.51 -3.34 2.28
N GLY A 79 6.43 -3.50 1.53
CA GLY A 79 6.25 -2.89 0.21
C GLY A 79 6.29 -1.36 0.29
N ILE A 80 5.67 -0.73 1.29
CA ILE A 80 5.75 0.73 1.51
C ILE A 80 7.21 1.20 1.60
N VAL A 81 8.08 0.42 2.23
CA VAL A 81 9.51 0.75 2.42
C VAL A 81 10.34 0.49 1.16
N GLU A 82 10.08 -0.63 0.47
CA GLU A 82 11.00 -1.14 -0.56
C GLU A 82 10.51 -0.96 -2.00
N ALA A 83 9.20 -0.86 -2.24
CA ALA A 83 8.65 -0.80 -3.59
C ALA A 83 8.76 0.58 -4.25
N PRO A 84 8.37 1.70 -3.60
CA PRO A 84 8.58 3.02 -4.16
C PRO A 84 10.07 3.35 -4.24
N ALA A 85 10.49 3.94 -5.37
CA ALA A 85 11.88 4.29 -5.58
C ALA A 85 12.32 5.39 -4.59
N LYS A 86 13.51 5.23 -4.00
CA LYS A 86 14.13 6.25 -3.14
C LYS A 86 14.53 7.49 -3.98
N PRO A 87 14.90 8.62 -3.35
CA PRO A 87 15.35 9.80 -4.08
C PRO A 87 16.44 9.48 -5.11
N ARG A 88 16.43 10.13 -6.28
CA ARG A 88 17.36 9.82 -7.38
C ARG A 88 18.81 9.99 -6.95
N GLU A 89 19.10 10.98 -6.13
CA GLU A 89 20.44 11.28 -5.63
C GLU A 89 20.99 10.15 -4.75
N PHE A 90 20.13 9.41 -4.05
CA PHE A 90 20.51 8.23 -3.27
C PHE A 90 21.19 7.18 -4.17
N TYR A 91 20.61 6.91 -5.34
CA TYR A 91 21.17 5.95 -6.30
C TYR A 91 22.42 6.48 -7.03
N ILE A 92 22.50 7.79 -7.25
CA ILE A 92 23.72 8.41 -7.81
C ILE A 92 24.88 8.20 -6.84
N LYS A 93 24.70 8.55 -5.57
CA LYS A 93 25.75 8.37 -4.56
C LYS A 93 26.10 6.90 -4.32
N LEU A 94 25.12 5.99 -4.32
CA LEU A 94 25.40 4.56 -4.23
C LEU A 94 26.33 4.08 -5.37
N ARG A 95 26.12 4.57 -6.60
CA ARG A 95 26.99 4.28 -7.75
C ARG A 95 28.38 4.93 -7.65
N MET A 96 28.51 6.01 -6.89
CA MET A 96 29.80 6.65 -6.59
C MET A 96 30.57 5.94 -5.45
N GLY A 97 30.04 4.84 -4.90
CA GLY A 97 30.72 4.03 -3.90
C GLY A 97 30.42 4.41 -2.45
N PHE A 98 29.45 5.30 -2.20
CA PHE A 98 29.01 5.61 -0.84
C PHE A 98 28.32 4.40 -0.20
N ASN A 99 28.52 4.20 1.10
CA ASN A 99 27.90 3.10 1.83
C ASN A 99 26.39 3.31 1.97
N ARG A 100 25.63 2.21 1.90
CA ARG A 100 24.17 2.28 1.99
C ARG A 100 23.70 2.81 3.35
N GLU A 101 24.38 2.44 4.43
CA GLU A 101 24.03 2.86 5.80
C GLU A 101 24.21 4.37 5.98
N GLY A 102 25.36 4.93 5.58
CA GLY A 102 25.57 6.39 5.66
C GLY A 102 24.61 7.18 4.77
N LEU A 103 24.21 6.62 3.62
CA LEU A 103 23.17 7.24 2.80
C LEU A 103 21.79 7.19 3.46
N LYS A 104 21.48 6.19 4.29
CA LYS A 104 20.21 6.19 5.03
C LYS A 104 20.15 7.34 6.03
N ASP A 105 21.26 7.63 6.70
CA ASP A 105 21.34 8.77 7.62
C ASP A 105 21.27 10.10 6.87
N GLU A 106 22.01 10.24 5.77
CA GLU A 106 22.04 11.47 4.97
C GLU A 106 20.67 11.82 4.37
N PHE A 107 19.93 10.80 3.90
CA PHE A 107 18.60 10.97 3.31
C PHE A 107 17.47 10.70 4.31
N SER A 108 17.78 10.69 5.61
CA SER A 108 16.79 10.49 6.66
C SER A 108 15.63 11.48 6.51
N GLY A 109 14.41 10.98 6.71
CA GLY A 109 13.19 11.76 6.52
C GLY A 109 12.69 11.87 5.07
N ARG A 110 13.52 11.59 4.04
CA ARG A 110 13.13 11.65 2.61
C ARG A 110 12.56 10.35 2.06
N PHE A 111 12.50 9.29 2.86
CA PHE A 111 11.79 8.05 2.56
C PHE A 111 11.29 7.42 3.87
N ILE A 112 10.39 6.44 3.76
CA ILE A 112 9.93 5.60 4.88
C ILE A 112 10.87 4.40 5.01
N ASP A 113 11.39 4.13 6.21
CA ASP A 113 12.19 2.93 6.51
C ASP A 113 11.40 1.98 7.43
N TYR A 114 11.96 0.80 7.69
CA TYR A 114 11.42 -0.10 8.70
C TYR A 114 11.38 0.57 10.08
N ASP A 115 10.31 0.29 10.82
CA ASP A 115 10.03 0.85 12.16
C ASP A 115 9.85 2.38 12.20
N ASP A 116 9.66 3.01 11.04
CA ASP A 116 9.34 4.43 10.96
C ASP A 116 7.91 4.70 11.49
N PRO A 117 7.72 5.59 12.48
CA PRO A 117 6.40 5.90 13.04
C PRO A 117 5.41 6.45 12.01
N ARG A 118 5.90 7.00 10.89
CA ARG A 118 5.06 7.53 9.80
C ARG A 118 4.41 6.43 8.98
N LEU A 119 4.86 5.17 9.09
CA LEU A 119 4.35 4.04 8.30
C LEU A 119 2.86 3.79 8.53
N THR A 120 2.35 4.02 9.74
CA THR A 120 0.91 3.91 10.05
C THR A 120 0.09 4.93 9.26
N GLU A 121 0.54 6.17 9.15
CA GLU A 121 -0.18 7.20 8.39
C GLU A 121 -0.17 6.94 6.89
N VAL A 122 0.95 6.42 6.38
CA VAL A 122 1.05 5.98 4.98
C VAL A 122 0.13 4.80 4.71
N LEU A 123 0.10 3.81 5.61
CA LEU A 123 -0.77 2.64 5.48
C LEU A 123 -2.25 3.01 5.41
N LYS A 124 -2.70 4.02 6.18
CA LYS A 124 -4.08 4.55 6.09
C LYS A 124 -4.45 5.00 4.68
N GLY A 125 -3.53 5.63 3.94
CA GLY A 125 -3.78 5.99 2.54
C GLY A 125 -3.98 4.79 1.63
N TYR A 126 -3.14 3.77 1.75
CA TYR A 126 -3.29 2.53 0.98
C TYR A 126 -4.57 1.76 1.35
N LEU A 127 -5.00 1.81 2.62
CA LEU A 127 -6.29 1.28 3.06
C LEU A 127 -7.45 2.02 2.38
N LEU A 128 -7.40 3.36 2.33
CA LEU A 128 -8.41 4.16 1.64
C LEU A 128 -8.46 3.87 0.13
N GLN A 129 -7.32 3.66 -0.52
CA GLN A 129 -7.26 3.24 -1.91
C GLN A 129 -7.94 1.87 -2.13
N ALA A 130 -7.74 0.91 -1.21
CA ALA A 130 -8.42 -0.40 -1.27
C ALA A 130 -9.94 -0.28 -1.09
N ILE A 131 -10.39 0.56 -0.15
CA ILE A 131 -11.82 0.81 0.08
C ILE A 131 -12.46 1.44 -1.15
N LEU A 132 -11.86 2.50 -1.71
CA LEU A 132 -12.42 3.18 -2.88
C LEU A 132 -12.36 2.31 -4.14
N PHE A 133 -11.33 1.47 -4.28
CA PHE A 133 -11.32 0.47 -5.34
C PHE A 133 -12.51 -0.49 -5.22
N HIS A 134 -12.83 -0.96 -4.02
CA HIS A 134 -13.98 -1.85 -3.81
C HIS A 134 -15.31 -1.15 -4.14
N LEU A 135 -15.43 0.15 -3.85
CA LEU A 135 -16.64 0.93 -4.07
C LEU A 135 -16.81 1.45 -5.51
N GLN A 136 -15.71 1.76 -6.20
CA GLN A 136 -15.74 2.50 -7.47
C GLN A 136 -14.94 1.86 -8.61
N GLY A 137 -14.14 0.83 -8.32
CA GLY A 137 -13.28 0.14 -9.29
C GLY A 137 -11.99 0.89 -9.66
N GLU A 138 -11.79 2.13 -9.21
CA GLU A 138 -10.57 2.91 -9.47
C GLU A 138 -9.83 3.22 -8.15
N PRO A 139 -8.61 2.70 -7.92
CA PRO A 139 -7.89 2.91 -6.67
C PRO A 139 -7.12 4.24 -6.63
N PHE A 140 -6.87 4.85 -7.78
CA PHE A 140 -5.77 5.79 -7.98
C PHE A 140 -6.23 7.17 -8.41
N CYS A 141 -5.59 8.18 -7.84
CA CYS A 141 -5.67 9.57 -8.26
C CYS A 141 -4.39 10.00 -8.99
N LEU A 142 -4.53 10.95 -9.91
CA LEU A 142 -3.40 11.58 -10.61
C LEU A 142 -2.93 12.88 -9.93
N ASP A 143 -3.66 13.37 -8.94
CA ASP A 143 -3.28 14.57 -8.19
C ASP A 143 -2.21 14.22 -7.14
N PRO A 144 -0.99 14.76 -7.23
CA PRO A 144 0.14 14.43 -6.34
C PRO A 144 -0.06 14.85 -4.88
N ASN A 145 -1.09 15.66 -4.59
CA ASN A 145 -1.46 16.08 -3.24
C ASN A 145 -2.68 15.31 -2.71
N CYS A 146 -3.35 14.50 -3.54
CA CYS A 146 -4.44 13.67 -3.05
C CYS A 146 -3.89 12.46 -2.30
N ARG A 147 -4.48 12.08 -1.16
CA ARG A 147 -4.11 10.89 -0.39
C ARG A 147 -4.25 9.57 -1.17
N LEU A 148 -4.93 9.60 -2.31
CA LEU A 148 -5.11 8.47 -3.23
C LEU A 148 -4.12 8.51 -4.41
N TYR A 149 -3.11 9.37 -4.39
CA TYR A 149 -2.14 9.49 -5.48
C TYR A 149 -1.42 8.16 -5.76
N ASN A 150 -1.27 7.83 -7.05
CA ASN A 150 -0.46 6.69 -7.48
C ASN A 150 1.05 7.02 -7.45
N ALA A 151 1.60 7.06 -6.24
CA ALA A 151 3.00 7.36 -5.99
C ALA A 151 3.93 6.21 -6.40
N HIS A 152 5.00 6.54 -7.12
CA HIS A 152 6.05 5.62 -7.55
C HIS A 152 7.39 5.88 -6.85
N PHE A 153 7.58 7.09 -6.32
CA PHE A 153 8.75 7.49 -5.53
C PHE A 153 8.40 7.70 -4.05
N GLN A 154 9.36 7.44 -3.17
CA GLN A 154 9.23 7.68 -1.73
C GLN A 154 8.85 9.13 -1.42
N GLU A 155 9.41 10.10 -2.14
CA GLU A 155 9.08 11.52 -1.95
C GLU A 155 7.64 11.85 -2.36
N GLU A 156 7.09 11.13 -3.36
CA GLU A 156 5.68 11.24 -3.75
C GLU A 156 4.76 10.63 -2.69
N VAL A 157 5.16 9.48 -2.11
CA VAL A 157 4.44 8.87 -0.98
C VAL A 157 4.40 9.85 0.18
N LEU A 158 5.53 10.41 0.59
CA LEU A 158 5.61 11.38 1.69
C LEU A 158 4.75 12.62 1.40
N ARG A 159 4.80 13.13 0.17
CA ARG A 159 3.98 14.27 -0.25
C ARG A 159 2.49 13.97 -0.12
N ALA A 160 2.01 12.91 -0.75
CA ALA A 160 0.59 12.58 -0.80
C ALA A 160 0.02 12.15 0.57
N GLN A 161 0.85 11.52 1.41
CA GLN A 161 0.38 10.92 2.66
C GLN A 161 0.59 11.80 3.89
N LEU A 162 1.62 12.66 3.90
CA LEU A 162 2.05 13.37 5.12
C LEU A 162 2.17 14.88 4.94
N HIS A 163 2.61 15.36 3.77
CA HIS A 163 3.01 16.77 3.59
C HIS A 163 2.08 17.55 2.65
N SER A 164 0.99 16.93 2.21
CA SER A 164 0.06 17.55 1.28
C SER A 164 -0.65 18.76 1.91
N PRO A 165 -0.91 19.85 1.16
CA PRO A 165 -1.72 20.97 1.65
C PRO A 165 -3.20 20.62 1.87
N TYR A 166 -3.68 19.47 1.37
CA TYR A 166 -5.03 18.97 1.58
C TYR A 166 -5.07 17.45 1.55
N GLU A 167 -6.05 16.84 2.21
CA GLU A 167 -6.12 15.38 2.28
C GLU A 167 -6.65 14.75 0.99
N PHE A 168 -7.70 15.32 0.40
CA PHE A 168 -8.30 14.81 -0.84
C PHE A 168 -8.50 15.93 -1.85
N CYS A 169 -8.29 15.63 -3.13
CA CYS A 169 -8.61 16.56 -4.22
C CYS A 169 -10.14 16.80 -4.31
N PRO A 170 -10.61 17.85 -5.01
CA PRO A 170 -12.04 18.17 -5.09
C PRO A 170 -12.92 16.98 -5.48
N ARG A 171 -12.50 16.19 -6.48
CA ARG A 171 -13.21 14.98 -6.93
C ARG A 171 -13.39 13.97 -5.79
N HIS A 172 -12.32 13.65 -5.06
CA HIS A 172 -12.38 12.64 -4.01
C HIS A 172 -13.06 13.15 -2.73
N ARG A 173 -13.03 14.46 -2.46
CA ARG A 173 -13.87 15.04 -1.40
C ARG A 173 -15.35 14.84 -1.69
N GLU A 174 -15.78 15.11 -2.91
CA GLU A 174 -17.18 14.92 -3.32
C GLU A 174 -17.61 13.46 -3.19
N ILE A 175 -16.79 12.51 -3.65
CA ILE A 175 -17.03 11.08 -3.48
C ILE A 175 -17.22 10.71 -2.00
N LEU A 176 -16.32 11.15 -1.12
CA LEU A 176 -16.39 10.85 0.31
C LEU A 176 -17.60 11.53 0.98
N HIS A 177 -17.99 12.72 0.53
CA HIS A 177 -19.19 13.39 1.00
C HIS A 177 -20.46 12.58 0.67
N LEU A 178 -20.58 12.07 -0.56
CA LEU A 178 -21.71 11.27 -1.00
C LEU A 178 -21.83 9.96 -0.19
N LEU A 179 -20.71 9.27 0.03
CA LEU A 179 -20.67 8.05 0.85
C LEU A 179 -21.11 8.32 2.30
N ASN A 180 -20.71 9.45 2.88
CA ASN A 180 -21.13 9.82 4.23
C ASN A 180 -22.62 10.19 4.31
N SER A 181 -23.18 10.82 3.28
CA SER A 181 -24.62 11.12 3.24
C SER A 181 -25.47 9.84 3.13
N ASP A 182 -25.01 8.82 2.43
CA ASP A 182 -25.72 7.54 2.29
C ASP A 182 -25.73 6.71 3.60
N ILE A 183 -24.77 6.94 4.50
CA ILE A 183 -24.76 6.31 5.84
C ILE A 183 -25.77 6.99 6.77
N SER A 184 -26.09 8.27 6.52
CA SER A 184 -27.02 9.05 7.36
C SER A 184 -28.50 8.83 7.03
N THR A 185 -28.80 8.09 5.96
CA THR A 185 -30.15 7.61 5.67
C THR A 185 -30.32 6.20 6.28
N PRO A 186 -31.23 6.00 7.25
CA PRO A 186 -31.48 4.66 7.77
C PRO A 186 -31.95 3.76 6.62
N PRO A 187 -31.51 2.49 6.57
CA PRO A 187 -31.97 1.57 5.55
C PRO A 187 -33.50 1.47 5.60
N PRO A 188 -34.19 1.41 4.44
CA PRO A 188 -35.65 1.42 4.37
C PRO A 188 -36.34 0.24 5.08
N PHE A 189 -35.56 -0.71 5.61
CA PHE A 189 -36.04 -1.92 6.29
C PHE A 189 -36.06 -1.83 7.83
N LEU A 190 -35.76 -0.66 8.43
CA LEU A 190 -35.87 -0.44 9.88
C LEU A 190 -37.05 0.48 10.27
N VAL A 191 -38.15 0.39 9.53
CA VAL A 191 -39.45 0.94 9.96
C VAL A 191 -40.46 -0.20 10.02
N SER A 192 -40.49 -0.88 11.16
CA SER A 192 -41.60 -1.71 11.61
C SER A 192 -41.76 -1.57 13.12
#